data_AF-A0A535C8J3-F1
#
_entry.id   AF-A0A535C8J3-F1
#
_cell.length_a   1.000
_cell.length_b   1.000
_cell.length_c   1.000
_cell.angle_alpha   90.00
_cell.angle_beta   90.00
_cell.angle_gamma   90.00
#
_symmetry.space_group_name_H-M   'P 1'
#
loop_
_entity.id
_entity.type
_entity.pdbx_description
1 polymer ?
#
loop_
_entity_poly.entity_id
_entity_poly.type
_entity_poly.pdbx_seq_one_letter_code
_entity_poly.pdbx_strand_id
1 'polypeptide(L)' 'YPGQKRFSLEGTDTLVPMLDEIILGAIESGSREVIIGMAHRGRLNVLAHVLGKSYTAILSEFGHAKHEEGVP' A
#
# COMPACT_ATOMS: atom_id res chain seq x y z
N TYR A 1 9.57 -4.98 -13.01
CA TYR A 1 9.12 -6.24 -12.38
C TYR A 1 7.97 -6.93 -13.14
N PRO A 2 8.11 -7.25 -14.44
CA PRO A 2 7.12 -8.12 -15.12
C PRO A 2 7.03 -9.48 -14.41
N GLY A 3 5.85 -10.09 -14.36
CA GLY A 3 5.64 -11.42 -13.75
C GLY A 3 5.41 -11.46 -12.23
N GLN A 4 5.74 -10.40 -11.48
CA GLN A 4 5.43 -10.35 -10.05
C GLN A 4 4.00 -9.83 -9.81
N LYS A 5 3.23 -10.52 -8.95
CA LYS A 5 1.88 -10.11 -8.54
C LYS A 5 1.98 -8.86 -7.66
N ARG A 6 1.27 -7.80 -8.07
CA ARG A 6 1.25 -6.51 -7.35
C ARG A 6 -0.11 -6.11 -6.78
N PHE A 7 -1.15 -6.88 -7.10
CA PHE A 7 -2.52 -6.63 -6.65
C PHE A 7 -2.96 -5.17 -6.90
N SER A 8 -2.94 -4.77 -8.18
CA SER A 8 -3.15 -3.39 -8.64
C SER A 8 -4.37 -2.71 -7.99
N LEU A 9 -4.27 -1.39 -7.82
CA LEU A 9 -5.38 -0.53 -7.38
C LEU A 9 -6.28 -0.10 -8.54
N GLU A 10 -5.88 -0.36 -9.78
CA GLU A 10 -6.61 0.05 -10.99
C GLU A 10 -8.10 -0.31 -10.91
N GLY A 11 -8.95 0.69 -11.16
CA GLY A 11 -10.41 0.58 -11.04
C GLY A 11 -10.96 0.89 -9.64
N THR A 12 -10.08 1.12 -8.67
CA THR A 12 -10.41 1.51 -7.29
C THR A 12 -9.55 2.67 -6.78
N ASP A 13 -9.07 3.51 -7.70
CA ASP A 13 -8.09 4.57 -7.46
C ASP A 13 -8.57 5.61 -6.43
N THR A 14 -9.88 5.84 -6.33
CA THR A 14 -10.53 6.70 -5.32
C THR A 14 -10.24 6.27 -3.88
N LEU A 15 -9.76 5.04 -3.64
CA LEU A 15 -9.36 4.59 -2.30
C LEU A 15 -8.32 5.51 -1.65
N VAL A 16 -7.36 6.02 -2.42
CA VAL A 16 -6.28 6.86 -1.88
C VAL A 16 -6.84 8.18 -1.31
N PRO A 17 -7.50 9.05 -2.09
CA PRO A 17 -8.05 10.29 -1.55
C PRO A 17 -9.15 10.04 -0.51
N MET A 18 -9.91 8.94 -0.62
CA MET A 18 -10.90 8.57 0.40
C MET A 18 -10.24 8.31 1.76
N LEU A 19 -9.11 7.59 1.78
CA LEU A 19 -8.38 7.33 3.02
C LEU A 19 -7.78 8.60 3.60
N ASP A 20 -7.28 9.51 2.76
CA ASP A 20 -6.77 10.81 3.20
C ASP A 20 -7.85 11.62 3.92
N GLU A 21 -9.04 11.71 3.32
CA GLU A 21 -10.18 12.42 3.94
C GLU A 21 -10.66 11.77 5.25
N ILE A 22 -10.70 10.43 5.31
CA ILE A 22 -11.06 9.72 6.55
C ILE A 22 -10.04 10.01 7.66
N ILE A 23 -8.74 10.03 7.32
CA ILE A 23 -7.67 10.31 8.29
C ILE A 23 -7.77 11.77 8.77
N LEU A 24 -8.00 12.72 7.85
CA LEU A 24 -8.20 14.13 8.19
C LEU A 24 -9.40 14.31 9.13
N GLY A 25 -10.54 13.70 8.83
CA GLY A 25 -11.71 13.74 9.70
C GLY A 25 -11.45 13.10 11.08
N ALA A 26 -10.65 12.03 11.14
CA ALA A 26 -10.25 11.43 12.41
C ALA A 26 -9.37 12.37 13.25
N ILE A 27 -8.44 13.09 12.62
CA ILE A 27 -7.60 14.11 13.25
C ILE A 27 -8.46 15.26 13.79
N GLU A 28 -9.39 15.79 12.99
CA GLU A 28 -10.32 16.85 13.41
C GLU A 28 -11.20 16.42 14.59
N SER A 29 -11.53 15.13 14.67
CA SER A 29 -12.27 14.53 15.78
C SER A 29 -11.43 14.29 17.05
N GLY A 30 -10.16 14.69 17.05
CA GLY A 30 -9.25 14.56 18.20
C GLY A 30 -8.55 13.21 18.32
N SER A 31 -8.62 12.36 17.29
CA SER A 31 -7.90 11.08 17.28
C SER A 31 -6.40 11.31 17.20
N ARG A 32 -5.62 10.56 18.00
CA ARG A 32 -4.16 10.66 18.03
C ARG A 32 -3.46 9.60 17.20
N GLU A 33 -4.17 8.53 16.87
CA GLU A 33 -3.63 7.37 16.16
C GLU A 33 -4.71 6.75 15.28
N VAL A 34 -4.30 6.26 14.10
CA VAL A 34 -5.15 5.53 13.15
C VAL A 34 -4.46 4.23 12.81
N ILE A 35 -5.16 3.10 13.02
CA ILE A 35 -4.67 1.77 12.67
C ILE A 35 -5.42 1.29 11.42
N ILE A 36 -4.68 0.97 10.36
CA ILE A 36 -5.26 0.52 9.08
C ILE A 36 -5.04 -0.99 8.91
N GLY A 37 -6.13 -1.75 8.91
CA GLY A 37 -6.16 -3.13 8.45
C GLY A 37 -6.68 -3.21 7.02
N MET A 38 -5.93 -3.81 6.09
CA MET A 38 -6.34 -3.92 4.69
C MET A 38 -5.92 -5.24 4.04
N ALA A 39 -6.71 -5.69 3.06
CA ALA A 39 -6.35 -6.79 2.17
C ALA A 39 -5.23 -6.39 1.19
N HIS A 40 -4.80 -7.32 0.32
CA HIS A 40 -3.67 -7.12 -0.58
C HIS A 40 -3.92 -6.08 -1.70
N ARG A 41 -5.18 -5.87 -2.11
CA ARG A 41 -5.53 -4.97 -3.22
C ARG A 41 -5.16 -3.53 -2.90
N GLY A 42 -4.34 -2.93 -3.75
CA GLY A 42 -3.93 -1.54 -3.62
C GLY A 42 -3.00 -1.26 -2.43
N ARG A 43 -2.56 -2.28 -1.68
CA ARG A 43 -1.73 -2.09 -0.47
C ARG A 43 -0.44 -1.34 -0.74
N LEU A 44 0.19 -1.58 -1.89
CA LEU A 44 1.40 -0.86 -2.29
C LEU A 44 1.13 0.63 -2.56
N ASN A 45 -0.05 0.95 -3.10
CA ASN A 45 -0.47 2.33 -3.32
C ASN A 45 -0.77 3.02 -1.98
N VAL A 46 -1.48 2.37 -1.06
CA VAL A 46 -1.73 2.92 0.29
C VAL A 46 -0.43 3.12 1.05
N LEU A 47 0.50 2.16 1.00
CA LEU A 47 1.81 2.29 1.64
C LEU A 47 2.60 3.49 1.08
N ALA A 48 2.59 3.70 -0.23
CA ALA A 48 3.33 4.79 -0.87
C ALA A 48 2.69 6.16 -0.65
N HIS A 49 1.37 6.24 -0.86
CA HIS A 49 0.66 7.52 -1.01
C HIS A 49 -0.02 8.00 0.26
N VAL A 50 -0.44 7.09 1.15
CA VAL A 50 -1.12 7.44 2.42
C VAL A 50 -0.15 7.33 3.60
N LEU A 51 0.63 6.24 3.67
CA LEU A 51 1.53 5.97 4.80
C LEU A 51 2.99 6.42 4.56
N GLY A 52 3.30 6.98 3.39
CA GLY A 52 4.60 7.59 3.10
C GLY A 52 5.79 6.62 3.03
N LYS A 53 5.56 5.30 2.87
CA LYS A 53 6.65 4.34 2.65
C LYS A 53 7.35 4.68 1.33
N SER A 54 8.67 4.91 1.40
CA SER A 54 9.43 5.32 0.22
C SER A 54 9.35 4.30 -0.92
N TYR A 55 9.33 4.80 -2.15
CA TYR A 55 9.40 3.93 -3.33
C TYR A 55 10.65 3.06 -3.31
N THR A 56 11.81 3.56 -2.87
CA THR A 56 13.03 2.75 -2.76
C THR A 56 12.81 1.53 -1.87
N ALA A 57 12.18 1.70 -0.70
CA ALA A 57 11.86 0.59 0.19
C ALA A 57 10.88 -0.40 -0.47
N ILE A 58 9.80 0.10 -1.09
CA ILE A 58 8.82 -0.74 -1.78
C ILE A 58 9.47 -1.52 -2.93
N LEU A 59 10.24 -0.85 -3.79
CA LEU A 59 10.87 -1.46 -4.96
C LEU A 59 11.98 -2.45 -4.58
N SER A 60 12.69 -2.22 -3.47
CA SER A 60 13.70 -3.16 -2.97
C SER A 60 13.11 -4.54 -2.66
N GLU A 61 11.87 -4.62 -2.19
CA GLU A 61 11.18 -5.89 -1.91
C GLU A 61 10.98 -6.71 -3.19
N PHE A 62 10.76 -6.06 -4.33
CA PHE A 62 10.65 -6.73 -5.63
C PHE A 62 12.01 -7.18 -6.18
N GLY A 63 13.10 -6.51 -5.79
CA GLY A 63 14.47 -6.87 -6.15
C GLY A 63 14.95 -8.14 -5.43
N HIS A 64 14.59 -8.29 -4.16
CA HIS A 64 14.91 -9.47 -3.34
C HIS A 64 14.02 -10.69 -3.62
N ALA A 65 12.85 -10.50 -4.26
CA ALA A 65 11.93 -11.59 -4.59
C ALA A 65 12.46 -12.60 -5.65
N LYS A 66 13.67 -12.42 -6.18
CA LYS A 66 14.36 -13.45 -6.98
C LYS A 66 14.99 -14.50 -6.06
N HIS A 67 14.16 -15.33 -5.40
CA HIS A 67 14.54 -16.66 -4.87
C HIS A 67 13.32 -17.43 -4.30
N GLU A 68 12.24 -17.53 -5.08
CA GLU A 68 11.24 -18.59 -4.90
C GLU A 68 10.99 -19.30 -6.24
N GLU A 69 12.06 -19.63 -6.97
CA GLU A 69 12.06 -20.79 -7.86
C GLU A 69 12.48 -21.98 -7.00
N GLY A 70 11.52 -22.72 -6.47
CA GLY A 70 11.81 -23.81 -5.55
C GLY A 70 10.57 -24.45 -4.94
N VAL A 71 9.65 -24.92 -5.79
CA VAL A 71 8.78 -26.06 -5.43
C VAL A 71 9.00 -27.08 -6.56
N PRO A 72 9.32 -28.35 -6.25
CA PRO A 72 9.69 -29.35 -7.25
C PRO A 72 8.63 -29.56 -8.33
#